data_AF-H9EY56-F1
#
_entry.id   AF-H9EY56-F1
#
_cell.length_a   1.000
_cell.length_b   1.000
_cell.length_c   1.000
_cell.angle_alpha   90.00
_cell.angle_beta   90.00
_cell.angle_gamma   90.00
#
_symmetry.space_group_name_H-M   'P 1'
#
loop_
_entity.id
_entity.type
_entity.pdbx_description
1 polymer ?
#
loop_
_entity_poly.entity_id
_entity_poly.type
_entity_poly.pdbx_seq_one_letter_code
_entity_poly.pdbx_strand_id
1 'polypeptide(L)'
;MSAREVAVLLSWLSCCGLAVWRDSSNSPNYRIFSTRSTIKLEYEGTLFTEWSVPEICFVLNKSSPRTELRCSSPGVHAIKPIVTGPDEEERNLFVDSSHTCFLWYYRVRHFFNNLTQ
;
A
#
# COMPACT_ATOMS: atom_id res chain seq x y z
N MET A 1 37.21 19.18 -11.71
CA MET A 1 36.36 19.00 -10.51
C MET A 1 37.23 18.53 -9.37
N SER A 2 37.26 19.27 -8.27
CA SER A 2 38.00 18.95 -7.05
C SER A 2 37.28 17.88 -6.23
N ALA A 3 38.02 17.04 -5.50
CA ALA A 3 37.44 16.03 -4.60
C ALA A 3 36.48 16.64 -3.57
N ARG A 4 36.69 17.91 -3.19
CA ARG A 4 35.76 18.67 -2.33
C ARG A 4 34.42 18.95 -3.02
N GLU A 5 34.44 19.30 -4.30
CA GLU A 5 33.21 19.58 -5.06
C GLU A 5 32.40 18.29 -5.25
N VAL A 6 33.09 17.17 -5.50
CA VAL A 6 32.46 15.84 -5.60
C VAL A 6 31.88 15.42 -4.25
N ALA A 7 32.58 15.64 -3.14
CA ALA A 7 32.07 15.31 -1.80
C ALA A 7 30.83 16.16 -1.42
N VAL A 8 30.81 17.44 -1.78
CA VAL A 8 29.64 18.30 -1.56
C VAL A 8 28.45 17.82 -2.40
N LEU A 9 28.67 17.49 -3.68
CA LEU A 9 27.62 16.94 -4.55
C LEU A 9 27.09 15.59 -4.04
N LEU A 10 27.96 14.69 -3.61
CA LEU A 10 27.58 13.39 -3.04
C LEU A 10 26.84 13.55 -1.70
N SER A 11 27.23 14.52 -0.87
CA SER A 11 26.54 14.83 0.38
C SER A 11 25.15 15.43 0.14
N TRP A 12 24.98 16.23 -0.91
CA TRP A 12 23.68 16.78 -1.31
C TRP A 12 22.76 15.68 -1.89
N LEU A 13 23.31 14.79 -2.73
CA LEU A 13 22.59 13.65 -3.27
C LEU A 13 22.19 12.64 -2.17
N SER A 14 23.01 12.47 -1.13
CA SER A 14 22.73 11.59 0.01
C SER A 14 21.65 12.14 0.94
N CYS A 15 21.45 13.46 1.01
CA CYS A 15 20.41 14.07 1.85
C CYS A 15 19.01 13.97 1.20
N CYS A 16 18.97 13.79 -0.12
CA CYS A 16 17.77 13.45 -0.88
C CYS A 16 17.61 11.94 -1.05
N GLY A 17 17.93 11.15 -0.02
CA GLY A 17 17.44 9.78 0.08
C GLY A 17 15.93 9.85 0.05
N LEU A 18 15.37 9.68 -1.15
CA LEU A 18 13.94 9.73 -1.45
C LEU A 18 13.24 8.99 -0.32
N ALA A 19 12.40 9.70 0.45
CA ALA A 19 11.67 9.05 1.51
C ALA A 19 10.67 8.12 0.82
N VAL A 20 11.05 6.84 0.71
CA VAL A 20 10.24 5.86 0.01
C VAL A 20 9.31 5.26 1.03
N TRP A 21 8.02 5.41 0.80
CA TRP A 21 7.04 4.61 1.50
C TRP A 21 6.57 3.44 0.62
N ARG A 22 6.20 2.34 1.27
CA ARG A 22 5.86 1.05 0.66
C ARG A 22 4.58 0.51 1.28
N ASP A 23 3.81 -0.17 0.46
CA ASP A 23 2.63 -0.93 0.86
C ASP A 23 2.82 -2.42 0.50
N SER A 24 2.41 -3.32 1.40
CA SER A 24 2.46 -4.75 1.15
C SER A 24 1.28 -5.50 1.78
N SER A 25 0.95 -6.67 1.26
CA SER A 25 -0.06 -7.54 1.87
C SER A 25 0.36 -9.00 1.78
N ASN A 26 0.03 -9.78 2.82
CA ASN A 26 0.27 -11.22 2.87
C ASN A 26 -0.83 -12.02 2.12
N SER A 27 -1.32 -11.52 0.98
CA SER A 27 -2.34 -12.19 0.18
C SER A 27 -1.70 -13.29 -0.70
N PRO A 28 -2.26 -14.51 -0.74
CA PRO A 28 -1.81 -15.56 -1.67
C PRO A 28 -2.14 -15.22 -3.14
N ASN A 29 -3.06 -14.27 -3.37
CA ASN A 29 -3.34 -13.72 -4.68
C ASN A 29 -2.48 -12.47 -4.89
N TYR A 30 -1.58 -12.56 -5.87
CA TYR A 30 -0.48 -11.64 -6.18
C TYR A 30 -0.88 -10.19 -6.55
N ARG A 31 -2.17 -9.82 -6.54
CA ARG A 31 -2.58 -8.57 -7.21
C ARG A 31 -3.66 -7.69 -6.62
N ILE A 32 -4.36 -8.03 -5.54
CA ILE A 32 -5.53 -7.22 -5.19
C ILE A 32 -5.66 -7.06 -3.68
N PHE A 33 -5.41 -5.85 -3.19
CA PHE A 33 -5.92 -5.44 -1.89
C PHE A 33 -7.44 -5.55 -1.93
N SER A 34 -8.02 -6.19 -0.92
CA SER A 34 -9.46 -6.35 -0.83
C SER A 34 -9.96 -5.78 0.50
N THR A 35 -11.28 -5.69 0.64
CA THR A 35 -11.93 -5.31 1.91
C THR A 35 -11.58 -6.25 3.09
N ARG A 36 -10.86 -7.35 2.86
CA ARG A 36 -10.36 -8.27 3.89
C ARG A 36 -8.85 -8.32 4.02
N SER A 37 -8.12 -7.67 3.11
CA SER A 37 -6.66 -7.70 3.13
C SER A 37 -6.15 -6.79 4.24
N THR A 38 -5.21 -7.28 5.03
CA THR A 38 -4.37 -6.41 5.87
C THR A 38 -3.26 -5.85 4.98
N ILE A 39 -3.17 -4.52 4.93
CA ILE A 39 -2.19 -3.77 4.15
C ILE A 39 -1.18 -3.19 5.14
N LYS A 40 0.08 -3.56 4.99
CA LYS A 40 1.17 -3.01 5.79
C LYS A 40 1.68 -1.76 5.10
N LEU A 41 1.66 -0.64 5.81
CA LEU A 41 2.26 0.61 5.39
C LEU A 41 3.61 0.77 6.09
N GLU A 42 4.63 1.14 5.33
CA GLU A 42 5.97 1.41 5.83
C GLU A 42 6.49 2.70 5.21
N TYR A 43 6.91 3.63 6.05
CA TYR A 43 7.62 4.84 5.64
C TYR A 43 9.08 4.76 6.09
N GLU A 44 10.00 5.01 5.16
CA GLU A 44 11.43 5.09 5.44
C GLU A 44 11.89 6.55 5.50
N GLY A 45 12.13 7.07 6.70
CA GLY A 45 12.64 8.42 6.91
C GLY A 45 12.39 8.94 8.33
N THR A 46 13.00 10.07 8.69
CA THR A 46 12.92 10.68 10.03
C THR A 46 11.88 11.79 10.14
N LEU A 47 11.31 12.23 9.02
CA LEU A 47 10.39 13.37 8.95
C LEU A 47 8.91 12.95 9.10
N PHE A 48 8.63 11.67 9.29
CA PHE A 48 7.27 11.14 9.43
C PHE A 48 6.55 11.70 10.65
N THR A 49 5.30 12.13 10.45
CA THR A 49 4.41 12.52 11.55
C THR A 49 3.23 11.57 11.68
N GLU A 50 2.47 11.37 10.61
CA GLU A 50 1.27 10.53 10.64
C GLU A 50 0.81 10.09 9.25
N TRP A 51 -0.10 9.12 9.19
CA TRP A 51 -0.75 8.70 7.96
C TRP A 51 -2.05 9.48 7.69
N SER A 52 -2.14 10.08 6.50
CA SER A 52 -3.40 10.59 5.95
C SER A 52 -4.11 9.46 5.22
N VAL A 53 -5.27 9.06 5.75
CA VAL A 53 -6.07 7.93 5.28
C VAL A 53 -7.55 8.30 5.34
N PRO A 54 -8.37 7.93 4.34
CA PRO A 54 -9.80 8.22 4.32
C PRO A 54 -10.54 7.46 5.43
N GLU A 55 -11.68 8.00 5.88
CA GLU A 55 -12.45 7.48 7.02
C GLU A 55 -12.92 6.03 6.84
N ILE A 56 -13.10 5.60 5.59
CA ILE A 56 -13.51 4.24 5.23
C ILE A 56 -12.42 3.18 5.49
N CYS A 57 -11.19 3.60 5.76
CA CYS A 57 -10.10 2.72 6.10
C CYS A 57 -9.63 2.94 7.55
N PHE A 58 -9.45 1.83 8.26
CA PHE A 58 -8.96 1.77 9.62
C PHE A 58 -7.44 1.58 9.64
N VAL A 59 -6.74 2.43 10.38
CA VAL A 59 -5.29 2.35 10.62
C VAL A 59 -5.06 2.01 12.08
N LEU A 60 -4.26 0.98 12.35
CA LEU A 60 -4.00 0.51 13.72
C LEU A 60 -3.29 1.58 14.58
N ASN A 61 -2.24 2.20 14.04
CA ASN A 61 -1.57 3.33 14.65
C ASN A 61 -1.18 4.34 13.56
N LYS A 62 -1.84 5.51 13.54
CA LYS A 62 -1.60 6.55 12.54
C LYS A 62 -0.24 7.23 12.70
N SER A 63 0.29 7.31 13.92
CA SER A 63 1.57 7.98 14.23
C SER A 63 2.77 7.03 14.16
N SER A 64 2.58 5.78 13.75
CA SER A 64 3.68 4.85 13.52
C SER A 64 4.08 4.82 12.04
N PRO A 65 5.36 4.99 11.68
CA PRO A 65 5.82 4.88 10.30
C PRO A 65 5.66 3.45 9.75
N ARG A 66 5.51 2.45 10.63
CA ARG A 66 5.15 1.08 10.28
C ARG A 66 3.81 0.73 10.91
N THR A 67 2.80 0.48 10.10
CA THR A 67 1.43 0.26 10.60
C THR A 67 0.63 -0.66 9.69
N GLU A 68 -0.55 -1.05 10.17
CA GLU A 68 -1.51 -1.85 9.40
C GLU A 68 -2.75 -1.03 9.07
N LEU A 69 -3.22 -1.19 7.84
CA LEU A 69 -4.38 -0.55 7.24
C LEU A 69 -5.38 -1.63 6.78
N ARG A 70 -6.67 -1.38 7.02
CA ARG A 70 -7.79 -2.19 6.51
C ARG A 70 -8.90 -1.29 6.00
N CYS A 71 -9.35 -1.50 4.76
CA CYS A 71 -10.44 -0.72 4.18
C CYS A 71 -11.74 -1.52 4.20
N SER A 72 -12.84 -0.89 4.64
CA SER A 72 -14.15 -1.54 4.75
C SER A 72 -14.94 -1.54 3.44
N SER A 73 -14.67 -0.56 2.58
CA SER A 73 -15.36 -0.33 1.31
C SER A 73 -14.43 -0.60 0.11
N PRO A 74 -14.92 -1.21 -0.98
CA PRO A 74 -14.18 -1.25 -2.23
C PRO A 74 -14.09 0.15 -2.86
N GLY A 75 -13.05 0.40 -3.65
CA GLY A 75 -12.82 1.67 -4.32
C GLY A 75 -11.34 2.06 -4.42
N VAL A 76 -11.10 3.26 -4.95
CA VAL A 76 -9.78 3.88 -4.99
C VAL A 76 -9.64 4.83 -3.80
N HIS A 77 -8.62 4.60 -2.98
CA HIS A 77 -8.42 5.31 -1.72
C HIS A 77 -7.08 6.03 -1.74
N ALA A 78 -7.12 7.35 -1.62
CA ALA A 78 -5.93 8.19 -1.55
C ALA A 78 -5.25 8.04 -0.19
N ILE A 79 -3.98 7.64 -0.18
CA ILE A 79 -3.19 7.43 1.04
C ILE A 79 -1.85 8.16 0.86
N LYS A 80 -1.44 8.89 1.89
CA LYS A 80 -0.12 9.51 1.93
C LYS A 80 0.45 9.61 3.35
N PRO A 81 1.77 9.52 3.53
CA PRO A 81 2.41 9.94 4.76
C PRO A 81 2.37 11.47 4.85
N ILE A 82 2.10 11.99 6.05
CA ILE A 82 2.31 13.39 6.40
C ILE A 82 3.72 13.47 6.99
N VAL A 83 4.49 14.44 6.49
CA VAL A 83 5.88 14.65 6.87
C VAL A 83 6.14 16.12 7.20
N THR A 84 7.11 16.42 8.06
CA THR A 84 7.51 17.80 8.40
C THR A 84 8.38 18.49 7.33
N GLY A 85 8.63 17.82 6.20
CA GLY A 85 9.50 18.27 5.12
C GLY A 85 8.74 18.56 3.81
N PRO A 86 9.39 18.41 2.64
CA PRO A 86 8.70 18.50 1.36
C PRO A 86 7.59 17.45 1.29
N ASP A 87 6.45 17.84 0.71
CA ASP A 87 5.25 17.00 0.66
C ASP A 87 5.55 15.72 -0.15
N GLU A 88 5.19 14.57 0.40
CA GLU A 88 5.38 13.27 -0.24
C GLU A 88 4.26 12.95 -1.23
N GLU A 89 4.56 12.13 -2.22
CA GLU A 89 3.59 11.79 -3.27
C GLU A 89 2.42 10.97 -2.71
N GLU A 90 1.20 11.43 -3.03
CA GLU A 90 -0.03 10.71 -2.73
C GLU A 90 -0.19 9.51 -3.65
N ARG A 91 -0.51 8.34 -3.08
CA ARG A 91 -0.78 7.14 -3.87
C ARG A 91 -2.22 6.71 -3.73
N ASN A 92 -2.77 6.31 -4.86
CA ASN A 92 -4.12 5.77 -4.97
C ASN A 92 -4.08 4.26 -4.84
N LEU A 93 -4.61 3.76 -3.73
CA LEU A 93 -4.68 2.35 -3.43
C LEU A 93 -6.03 1.80 -3.88
N PHE A 94 -6.03 0.87 -4.84
CA PHE A 94 -7.24 0.19 -5.28
C PHE A 94 -7.58 -0.98 -4.36
N VAL A 95 -8.76 -0.95 -3.76
CA VAL A 95 -9.31 -1.99 -2.89
C VAL A 95 -10.52 -2.63 -3.55
N ASP A 96 -10.47 -3.93 -3.77
CA ASP A 96 -11.56 -4.71 -4.35
C ASP A 96 -12.49 -5.30 -3.28
N SER A 97 -13.69 -5.65 -3.71
CA SER A 97 -14.65 -6.39 -2.90
C SER A 97 -14.21 -7.85 -2.72
N SER A 98 -14.09 -8.30 -1.46
CA SER A 98 -13.82 -9.71 -1.19
C SER A 98 -15.13 -10.51 -1.09
N HIS A 99 -15.38 -11.37 -2.07
CA HIS A 99 -16.49 -12.34 -2.07
C HIS A 99 -16.14 -13.65 -1.36
N THR A 100 -14.95 -13.76 -0.74
CA THR A 100 -14.43 -14.99 -0.16
C THR A 100 -15.35 -15.57 0.94
N CYS A 101 -16.17 -14.75 1.61
CA CYS A 101 -17.14 -15.25 2.59
C CYS A 101 -18.25 -16.12 1.98
N PHE A 102 -18.55 -15.97 0.70
CA PHE A 102 -19.66 -16.65 0.03
C PHE A 102 -19.24 -17.94 -0.68
N LEU A 103 -17.93 -18.25 -0.72
CA LEU A 103 -17.43 -19.48 -1.35
C LEU A 103 -17.97 -20.76 -0.70
N TRP A 104 -18.34 -20.71 0.58
CA TRP A 104 -19.03 -21.82 1.26
C TRP A 104 -20.35 -22.23 0.59
N TYR A 105 -21.02 -21.31 -0.11
CA TYR A 105 -22.29 -21.56 -0.79
C TYR A 105 -22.12 -21.89 -2.28
N TYR A 106 -20.91 -21.79 -2.83
CA TYR A 106 -20.69 -21.99 -4.25
C TYR A 106 -20.49 -23.48 -4.57
N ARG A 107 -21.51 -24.11 -5.16
CA ARG A 107 -21.39 -25.46 -5.71
C ARG A 107 -20.91 -25.36 -7.16
N VAL A 108 -19.63 -25.66 -7.42
CA VAL A 108 -19.11 -25.78 -8.79
C VAL A 108 -19.85 -26.94 -9.48
N ARG A 109 -20.68 -26.64 -10.48
CA ARG A 109 -21.20 -27.67 -11.39
C ARG A 109 -20.25 -27.78 -12.58
N HIS A 110 -19.50 -28.87 -12.64
CA HIS A 110 -18.73 -29.21 -13.84
C HIS A 110 -19.70 -29.65 -14.93
N PHE A 111 -19.85 -28.85 -15.99
CA PHE A 111 -20.53 -29.27 -17.21
C PHE A 111 -19.49 -29.95 -18.10
N PHE A 112 -19.55 -31.29 -18.16
CA PHE A 112 -18.82 -32.04 -19.17
C PHE A 112 -19.64 -32.01 -20.45
N ASN A 113 -19.28 -31.12 -21.39
CA ASN A 113 -19.82 -31.20 -22.74
C ASN A 113 -19.15 -32.39 -23.42
N ASN A 114 -19.93 -33.44 -23.72
CA ASN A 114 -19.47 -34.53 -24.59
C ASN A 114 -19.36 -34.00 -26.02
N LEU A 115 -18.16 -33.61 -26.43
CA LEU A 115 -17.83 -33.18 -27.79
C LEU A 115 -17.50 -34.39 -28.69
N THR A 116 -18.35 -35.41 -28.68
CA THR A 116 -18.30 -36.48 -29.70
C THR A 116 -19.42 -36.23 -30.70
N GLN A 117 -19.05 -35.63 -31.83
CA GLN A 117 -19.82 -35.57 -33.06
C GLN A 117 -19.21 -36.55 -34.07
#